data_AF-A0A511D3F0-F1
#
_entry.id   AF-A0A511D3F0-F1
#
_cell.length_a   1.000
_cell.length_b   1.000
_cell.length_c   1.000
_cell.angle_alpha   90.00
_cell.angle_beta   90.00
_cell.angle_gamma   90.00
#
_symmetry.space_group_name_H-M   'P 1'
#
loop_
_entity.id
_entity.type
_entity.pdbx_description
1 polymer ?
#
loop_
_entity_poly.entity_id
_entity_poly.type
_entity_poly.pdbx_seq_one_letter_code
_entity_poly.pdbx_strand_id
1 'polypeptide(L)'
;MSELLWKAVGRDYTSRGGVVWTVGETVTHPTSTRMVRDEPATYLSSSAEPGETLIGRDWPCRLLRVRPIGQVIDSDEWRFKRCALGYEVVAEVAAWRALGPNGRQVAALVARLGCLTAAEISAARDAARDAAWTAAVDAAWTAAVDAAWAAARDAARDAAAGLVVRDLLPDHHYRRLTDRVTAVIGPPESWPVPAWCDRPDDDEETP
;
A
#
# COMPACT_ATOMS: atom_id res chain seq x y z
N MET A 1 -9.67 -27.13 -35.85
CA MET A 1 -10.05 -25.70 -35.94
C MET A 1 -8.94 -24.90 -35.28
N SER A 2 -8.36 -23.90 -35.94
CA SER A 2 -7.31 -23.08 -35.32
C SER A 2 -7.88 -22.23 -34.18
N GLU A 3 -7.11 -22.14 -33.10
CA GLU A 3 -7.45 -21.39 -31.89
C GLU A 3 -7.59 -19.89 -32.18
N LEU A 4 -8.52 -19.23 -31.50
CA LEU A 4 -8.66 -17.77 -31.54
C LEU A 4 -7.72 -17.15 -30.51
N LEU A 5 -6.89 -16.23 -30.98
CA LEU A 5 -5.86 -15.55 -30.22
C LEU A 5 -6.19 -14.06 -30.06
N TRP A 6 -5.37 -13.36 -29.29
CA TRP A 6 -5.53 -11.94 -29.01
C TRP A 6 -4.33 -11.12 -29.47
N LYS A 7 -4.60 -9.95 -30.01
CA LYS A 7 -3.58 -8.99 -30.47
C LYS A 7 -3.91 -7.60 -29.94
N ALA A 8 -3.00 -7.03 -29.16
CA ALA A 8 -3.02 -5.61 -28.86
C ALA A 8 -2.29 -4.80 -29.95
N VAL A 9 -2.93 -3.71 -30.37
CA VAL A 9 -2.41 -2.74 -31.34
C VAL A 9 -2.60 -1.32 -30.80
N GLY A 10 -1.93 -0.35 -31.42
CA GLY A 10 -2.12 1.06 -31.12
C GLY A 10 -3.55 1.54 -31.37
N ARG A 11 -3.89 2.73 -30.89
CA ARG A 11 -5.20 3.36 -31.12
C ARG A 11 -5.51 3.59 -32.61
N ASP A 12 -4.46 3.72 -33.40
CA ASP A 12 -4.42 3.85 -34.86
C ASP A 12 -4.42 2.49 -35.59
N TYR A 13 -4.63 1.39 -34.87
CA TYR A 13 -4.60 0.01 -35.38
C TYR A 13 -3.23 -0.47 -35.88
N THR A 14 -2.14 0.23 -35.55
CA THR A 14 -0.80 -0.19 -35.96
C THR A 14 -0.11 -1.04 -34.90
N SER A 15 0.77 -1.92 -35.35
CA SER A 15 1.68 -2.68 -34.50
C SER A 15 3.15 -2.39 -34.87
N ARG A 16 4.10 -3.07 -34.22
CA ARG A 16 5.53 -2.85 -34.45
C ARG A 16 5.85 -3.03 -35.94
N GLY A 17 6.69 -2.17 -36.49
CA GLY A 17 7.02 -2.18 -37.92
C GLY A 17 5.95 -1.56 -38.83
N GLY A 18 4.99 -0.80 -38.27
CA GLY A 18 3.99 -0.07 -39.06
C GLY A 18 2.88 -0.95 -39.65
N VAL A 19 2.76 -2.19 -39.19
CA VAL A 19 1.76 -3.14 -39.68
C VAL A 19 0.37 -2.71 -39.22
N VAL A 20 -0.54 -2.46 -40.16
CA VAL A 20 -1.94 -2.07 -39.93
C VAL A 20 -2.82 -3.30 -39.78
N TRP A 21 -3.74 -3.28 -38.83
CA TRP A 21 -4.64 -4.39 -38.54
C TRP A 21 -6.11 -3.97 -38.74
N THR A 22 -6.71 -4.42 -39.84
CA THR A 22 -8.11 -4.11 -40.18
C THR A 22 -9.01 -5.30 -39.87
N VAL A 23 -10.12 -5.08 -39.15
CA VAL A 23 -11.11 -6.13 -38.88
C VAL A 23 -11.72 -6.62 -40.19
N GLY A 24 -11.82 -7.95 -40.34
CA GLY A 24 -12.30 -8.62 -41.55
C GLY A 24 -11.22 -8.89 -42.60
N GLU A 25 -10.00 -8.35 -42.41
CA GLU A 25 -8.90 -8.54 -43.36
C GLU A 25 -7.85 -9.54 -42.85
N THR A 26 -7.04 -10.03 -43.78
CA THR A 26 -5.82 -10.77 -43.46
C THR A 26 -4.65 -9.82 -43.38
N VAL A 27 -3.90 -9.90 -42.29
CA VAL A 27 -2.63 -9.20 -42.13
C VAL A 27 -1.47 -10.19 -42.26
N THR A 28 -0.42 -9.81 -42.96
CA THR A 28 0.81 -10.60 -43.10
C THR A 28 2.02 -9.82 -42.64
N HIS A 29 3.05 -10.53 -42.20
CA HIS A 29 4.32 -9.92 -41.87
C HIS A 29 4.88 -9.20 -43.11
N PRO A 30 5.34 -7.94 -42.99
CA PRO A 30 5.58 -7.08 -44.16
C PRO A 30 6.79 -7.49 -45.00
N THR A 31 7.80 -8.12 -44.40
CA THR A 31 9.10 -8.38 -45.05
C THR A 31 9.53 -9.84 -44.98
N SER A 32 9.37 -10.47 -43.81
CA SER A 32 9.73 -11.88 -43.62
C SER A 32 8.71 -12.86 -44.22
N THR A 33 9.23 -13.93 -44.82
CA THR A 33 8.48 -15.12 -45.29
C THR A 33 8.79 -16.37 -44.47
N ARG A 34 9.65 -16.25 -43.45
CA ARG A 34 10.05 -17.36 -42.56
C ARG A 34 10.13 -16.86 -41.12
N MET A 35 9.66 -17.66 -40.18
CA MET A 35 9.78 -17.34 -38.75
C MET A 35 11.06 -17.95 -38.17
N VAL A 36 11.77 -17.16 -37.37
CA VAL A 36 12.87 -17.62 -36.52
C VAL A 36 12.40 -17.50 -35.08
N ARG A 37 12.55 -18.59 -34.30
CA ARG A 37 12.13 -18.63 -32.90
C ARG A 37 12.81 -17.50 -32.11
N ASP A 38 12.02 -16.81 -31.29
CA ASP A 38 12.44 -15.68 -30.44
C ASP A 38 13.12 -14.50 -31.15
N GLU A 39 12.99 -14.40 -32.48
CA GLU A 39 13.43 -13.23 -33.27
C GLU A 39 12.23 -12.41 -33.76
N PRO A 40 11.80 -11.36 -33.03
CA PRO A 40 10.53 -10.67 -33.29
C PRO A 40 10.47 -9.93 -34.62
N ALA A 41 11.60 -9.72 -35.29
CA ALA A 41 11.65 -9.12 -36.62
C ALA A 41 11.17 -10.06 -37.75
N THR A 42 10.91 -11.34 -37.44
CA THR A 42 10.59 -12.36 -38.45
C THR A 42 9.15 -12.87 -38.40
N TYR A 43 8.33 -12.39 -37.45
CA TYR A 43 6.96 -12.86 -37.24
C TYR A 43 6.06 -11.77 -36.63
N LEU A 44 4.75 -12.00 -36.67
CA LEU A 44 3.78 -11.22 -35.94
C LEU A 44 3.38 -11.96 -34.65
N SER A 45 3.56 -11.31 -33.51
CA SER A 45 3.15 -11.88 -32.20
C SER A 45 1.68 -11.65 -31.91
N SER A 46 1.04 -12.64 -31.31
CA SER A 46 -0.25 -12.61 -30.64
C SER A 46 -0.12 -13.35 -29.29
N SER A 47 -1.21 -13.41 -28.53
CA SER A 47 -1.27 -14.09 -27.24
C SER A 47 -2.44 -15.07 -27.20
N ALA A 48 -2.31 -16.15 -26.44
CA ALA A 48 -3.39 -17.05 -26.04
C ALA A 48 -4.16 -16.54 -24.80
N GLU A 49 -3.71 -15.45 -24.19
CA GLU A 49 -4.40 -14.81 -23.08
C GLU A 49 -4.52 -13.30 -23.33
N PRO A 50 -5.72 -12.69 -23.22
CA PRO A 50 -5.90 -11.28 -23.50
C PRO A 50 -5.07 -10.40 -22.56
N GLY A 51 -4.98 -10.75 -21.28
CA GLY A 51 -4.24 -10.01 -20.25
C GLY A 51 -2.73 -9.93 -20.49
N GLU A 52 -2.20 -10.79 -21.35
CA GLU A 52 -0.76 -10.88 -21.65
C GLU A 52 -0.39 -10.19 -22.98
N THR A 53 -1.34 -9.49 -23.60
CA THR A 53 -1.12 -8.81 -24.90
C THR A 53 -0.37 -7.49 -24.81
N LEU A 54 -0.26 -6.90 -23.60
CA LEU A 54 0.38 -5.60 -23.38
C LEU A 54 1.87 -5.69 -23.08
N ILE A 55 2.47 -6.88 -23.06
CA ILE A 55 3.91 -7.02 -22.86
C ILE A 55 4.64 -6.37 -24.05
N GLY A 56 5.38 -5.31 -23.76
CA GLY A 56 6.06 -4.49 -24.78
C GLY A 56 5.13 -3.56 -25.57
N ARG A 57 3.95 -3.22 -25.03
CA ARG A 57 2.99 -2.25 -25.59
C ARG A 57 2.42 -1.33 -24.51
N ASP A 58 2.01 -0.14 -24.92
CA ASP A 58 1.39 0.84 -24.03
C ASP A 58 -0.14 0.73 -24.02
N TRP A 59 -0.72 0.96 -22.84
CA TRP A 59 -2.11 1.38 -22.72
C TRP A 59 -2.19 2.89 -22.96
N PRO A 60 -3.22 3.42 -23.65
CA PRO A 60 -4.40 2.74 -24.18
C PRO A 60 -4.16 2.03 -25.52
N CYS A 61 -4.68 0.81 -25.64
CA CYS A 61 -4.59 -0.01 -26.85
C CYS A 61 -5.97 -0.27 -27.47
N ARG A 62 -5.99 -0.88 -28.65
CA ARG A 62 -7.12 -1.65 -29.17
C ARG A 62 -6.82 -3.13 -29.06
N LEU A 63 -7.83 -3.94 -28.78
CA LEU A 63 -7.69 -5.38 -28.63
C LEU A 63 -8.48 -6.11 -29.71
N LEU A 64 -7.78 -6.92 -30.49
CA LEU A 64 -8.33 -7.67 -31.61
C LEU A 64 -8.34 -9.16 -31.27
N ARG A 65 -9.40 -9.85 -31.69
CA ARG A 65 -9.39 -11.31 -31.84
C ARG A 65 -8.86 -11.65 -33.21
N VAL A 66 -7.90 -12.56 -33.25
CA VAL A 66 -7.19 -12.93 -34.48
C VAL A 66 -7.10 -14.44 -34.59
N ARG A 67 -7.11 -14.95 -35.81
CA ARG A 67 -6.89 -16.37 -36.11
C ARG A 67 -5.59 -16.51 -36.89
N PRO A 68 -4.63 -17.31 -36.42
CA PRO A 68 -3.37 -17.48 -37.14
C PRO A 68 -3.62 -18.22 -38.46
N ILE A 69 -2.86 -17.83 -39.49
CA ILE A 69 -2.86 -18.46 -40.80
C ILE A 69 -1.54 -19.20 -40.97
N GLY A 70 -1.62 -20.49 -41.26
CA GLY A 70 -0.47 -21.35 -41.46
C GLY A 70 0.18 -21.78 -40.14
N GLN A 71 1.52 -21.85 -40.15
CA GLN A 71 2.29 -22.32 -39.00
C GLN A 71 2.25 -21.31 -37.84
N VAL A 72 2.12 -21.84 -36.62
CA VAL A 72 2.29 -21.09 -35.37
C VAL A 72 3.52 -21.63 -34.64
N ILE A 73 4.34 -20.74 -34.10
CA ILE A 73 5.40 -21.09 -33.16
C ILE A 73 5.12 -20.45 -31.80
N ASP A 74 5.40 -21.19 -30.75
CA ASP A 74 5.35 -20.69 -29.37
C ASP A 74 6.70 -20.06 -29.00
N SER A 75 6.72 -19.26 -27.93
CA SER A 75 7.95 -18.71 -27.34
C SER A 75 8.37 -19.54 -26.13
N ASP A 76 9.67 -19.73 -25.95
CA ASP A 76 10.21 -20.51 -24.83
C ASP A 76 10.16 -19.70 -23.53
N GLU A 77 10.26 -18.38 -23.62
CA GLU A 77 10.21 -17.45 -22.48
C GLU A 77 8.77 -17.15 -22.04
N TRP A 78 7.82 -17.08 -22.99
CA TRP A 78 6.46 -16.60 -22.74
C TRP A 78 5.41 -17.62 -23.19
N ARG A 79 4.92 -18.44 -22.25
CA ARG A 79 3.99 -19.56 -22.52
C ARG A 79 2.71 -19.20 -23.28
N PHE A 80 2.23 -17.97 -23.15
CA PHE A 80 1.02 -17.46 -23.79
C PHE A 80 1.31 -16.85 -25.17
N LYS A 81 2.57 -16.59 -25.50
CA LYS A 81 2.94 -15.92 -26.75
C LYS A 81 2.83 -16.91 -27.91
N ARG A 82 2.22 -16.44 -28.99
CA ARG A 82 2.04 -17.16 -30.25
C ARG A 82 2.55 -16.30 -31.39
N CYS A 83 3.27 -16.90 -32.33
CA CYS A 83 3.88 -16.19 -33.44
C CYS A 83 3.49 -16.84 -34.76
N ALA A 84 3.05 -16.03 -35.72
CA ALA A 84 2.67 -16.48 -37.06
C ALA A 84 3.10 -15.44 -38.11
N LEU A 85 3.19 -15.85 -39.38
CA LEU A 85 3.44 -14.93 -40.50
C LEU A 85 2.19 -14.17 -40.91
N GLY A 86 1.00 -14.68 -40.61
CA GLY A 86 -0.24 -14.01 -40.96
C GLY A 86 -1.37 -14.34 -40.00
N TYR A 87 -2.33 -13.43 -39.95
CA TYR A 87 -3.53 -13.56 -39.14
C TYR A 87 -4.74 -13.05 -39.91
N GLU A 88 -5.86 -13.74 -39.78
CA GLU A 88 -7.18 -13.18 -40.06
C GLU A 88 -7.63 -12.37 -38.85
N VAL A 89 -8.01 -11.11 -39.04
CA VAL A 89 -8.52 -10.26 -37.96
C VAL A 89 -10.03 -10.43 -37.85
N VAL A 90 -10.47 -11.15 -36.83
CA VAL A 90 -11.86 -11.62 -36.72
C VAL A 90 -12.79 -10.53 -36.18
N ALA A 91 -12.39 -9.84 -35.12
CA ALA A 91 -13.20 -8.81 -34.49
C ALA A 91 -12.35 -7.90 -33.60
N GLU A 92 -12.77 -6.66 -33.42
CA GLU A 92 -12.36 -5.85 -32.28
C GLU A 92 -13.20 -6.23 -31.05
N VAL A 93 -12.55 -6.30 -29.89
CA VAL A 93 -13.20 -6.57 -28.61
C VAL A 93 -12.86 -5.48 -27.61
N ALA A 94 -13.58 -5.46 -26.49
CA ALA A 94 -13.37 -4.44 -25.48
C ALA A 94 -11.91 -4.42 -24.98
N ALA A 95 -11.23 -3.29 -25.19
CA ALA A 95 -9.80 -3.13 -24.94
C ALA A 95 -9.40 -3.41 -23.48
N TRP A 96 -10.29 -3.13 -22.52
CA TRP A 96 -10.02 -3.36 -21.09
C TRP A 96 -9.66 -4.82 -20.77
N ARG A 97 -10.05 -5.79 -21.61
CA ARG A 97 -9.67 -7.20 -21.43
C ARG A 97 -8.15 -7.41 -21.53
N ALA A 98 -7.44 -6.50 -22.20
CA ALA A 98 -5.98 -6.52 -22.28
C ALA A 98 -5.29 -6.25 -20.94
N LEU A 99 -6.04 -5.71 -19.97
CA LEU A 99 -5.58 -5.43 -18.60
C LEU A 99 -5.87 -6.59 -17.63
N GLY A 100 -6.31 -7.75 -18.14
CA GLY A 100 -6.56 -8.95 -17.36
C GLY A 100 -7.93 -9.02 -16.66
N PRO A 101 -8.09 -9.90 -15.66
CA PRO A 101 -9.39 -10.20 -15.03
C PRO A 101 -10.11 -8.99 -14.43
N ASN A 102 -9.35 -8.05 -13.83
CA ASN A 102 -9.87 -6.81 -13.25
C ASN A 102 -9.80 -5.63 -14.22
N GLY A 103 -9.66 -5.90 -15.53
CA GLY A 103 -9.29 -4.88 -16.50
C GLY A 103 -10.31 -3.75 -16.64
N ARG A 104 -11.60 -4.02 -16.41
CA ARG A 104 -12.65 -2.98 -16.43
C ARG A 104 -12.45 -1.96 -15.32
N GLN A 105 -12.11 -2.42 -14.11
CA GLN A 105 -11.84 -1.58 -12.95
C GLN A 105 -10.53 -0.80 -13.14
N VAL A 106 -9.49 -1.46 -13.65
CA VAL A 106 -8.20 -0.80 -13.95
C VAL A 106 -8.39 0.29 -14.99
N ALA A 107 -9.10 0.03 -16.09
CA ALA A 107 -9.38 1.02 -17.13
C ALA A 107 -10.17 2.22 -16.58
N ALA A 108 -11.18 1.96 -15.73
CA ALA A 108 -11.95 3.02 -15.08
C ALA A 108 -11.09 3.86 -14.13
N LEU A 109 -10.21 3.23 -13.36
CA LEU A 109 -9.27 3.91 -12.47
C LEU A 109 -8.31 4.79 -13.27
N VAL A 110 -7.67 4.27 -14.32
CA VAL A 110 -6.75 5.05 -15.16
C VAL A 110 -7.47 6.25 -15.80
N ALA A 111 -8.68 6.05 -16.32
CA ALA A 111 -9.48 7.14 -16.88
C ALA A 111 -9.82 8.20 -15.81
N ARG A 112 -10.18 7.76 -14.60
CA ARG A 112 -10.51 8.65 -13.49
C ARG A 112 -9.30 9.46 -13.03
N LEU A 113 -8.13 8.82 -12.93
CA LEU A 113 -6.86 9.46 -12.60
C LEU A 113 -6.46 10.51 -13.64
N GLY A 114 -6.69 10.22 -14.92
CA GLY A 114 -6.46 11.16 -16.03
C GLY A 114 -7.36 12.40 -16.02
N CYS A 115 -8.43 12.42 -15.22
CA CYS A 115 -9.38 13.52 -15.10
C CYS A 115 -9.52 14.02 -13.66
N LEU A 116 -8.51 13.81 -12.80
CA LEU A 116 -8.52 14.36 -11.45
C LEU A 116 -8.53 15.89 -11.50
N THR A 117 -9.46 16.50 -10.76
CA THR A 117 -9.49 17.95 -10.61
C THR A 117 -8.49 18.40 -9.55
N ALA A 118 -8.06 19.67 -9.61
CA ALA A 118 -7.20 20.24 -8.58
C ALA A 118 -7.83 20.18 -7.18
N ALA A 119 -9.15 20.35 -7.08
CA ALA A 119 -9.88 20.23 -5.83
C ALA A 119 -9.81 18.82 -5.24
N GLU A 120 -9.97 17.79 -6.08
CA GLU A 120 -9.89 16.39 -5.65
C GLU A 120 -8.46 16.01 -5.23
N ILE A 121 -7.46 16.52 -5.93
CA ILE A 121 -6.05 16.34 -5.53
C ILE A 121 -5.78 17.01 -4.19
N SER A 122 -6.29 18.22 -3.96
CA SER A 122 -6.16 18.90 -2.66
C SER A 122 -6.84 18.10 -1.56
N ALA A 123 -8.10 17.72 -1.76
CA ALA A 123 -8.87 16.94 -0.79
C ALA A 123 -8.16 15.63 -0.41
N ALA A 124 -7.59 14.92 -1.39
CA ALA A 124 -6.82 13.71 -1.13
C ALA A 124 -5.55 13.98 -0.30
N ARG A 125 -4.84 15.09 -0.56
CA ARG A 125 -3.67 15.49 0.23
C ARG A 125 -4.04 15.91 1.64
N ASP A 126 -5.14 16.64 1.80
CA ASP A 126 -5.61 17.11 3.09
C ASP A 126 -6.07 15.92 3.94
N ALA A 127 -6.83 14.99 3.37
CA ALA A 127 -7.20 13.74 4.04
C ALA A 127 -5.97 12.91 4.45
N ALA A 128 -4.94 12.83 3.59
CA ALA A 128 -3.70 12.14 3.93
C ALA A 128 -2.94 12.84 5.06
N ARG A 129 -2.94 14.18 5.08
CA ARG A 129 -2.30 14.98 6.14
C ARG A 129 -3.04 14.81 7.47
N ASP A 130 -4.37 14.84 7.46
CA ASP A 130 -5.21 14.65 8.65
C ASP A 130 -5.03 13.25 9.24
N ALA A 131 -4.98 12.22 8.38
CA ALA A 131 -4.70 10.85 8.82
C ALA A 131 -3.30 10.73 9.45
N ALA A 132 -2.28 11.35 8.84
CA ALA A 132 -0.92 11.35 9.39
C ALA A 132 -0.84 12.10 10.72
N TRP A 133 -1.52 13.24 10.83
CA TRP A 133 -1.61 14.02 12.06
C TRP A 133 -2.28 13.22 13.18
N THR A 134 -3.43 12.61 12.89
CA THR A 134 -4.16 11.77 13.84
C THR A 134 -3.29 10.61 14.35
N ALA A 135 -2.62 9.90 13.44
CA ALA A 135 -1.72 8.82 13.82
C ALA A 135 -0.55 9.29 14.71
N ALA A 136 0.00 10.48 14.43
CA ALA A 136 1.07 11.05 15.24
C ALA A 136 0.59 11.45 16.64
N VAL A 137 -0.60 12.04 16.76
CA VAL A 137 -1.21 12.41 18.05
C VAL A 137 -1.52 11.17 18.86
N ASP A 138 -2.14 10.15 18.27
CA ASP A 138 -2.47 8.89 18.95
C ASP A 138 -1.20 8.19 19.47
N ALA A 139 -0.14 8.16 18.66
CA ALA A 139 1.13 7.59 19.08
C ALA A 139 1.76 8.37 20.25
N ALA A 140 1.76 9.70 20.18
CA ALA A 140 2.28 10.55 21.25
C ALA A 140 1.47 10.40 22.55
N TRP A 141 0.14 10.37 22.45
CA TRP A 141 -0.75 10.17 23.59
C TRP A 141 -0.52 8.80 24.25
N THR A 142 -0.47 7.74 23.44
CA THR A 142 -0.21 6.38 23.92
C THR A 142 1.13 6.30 24.65
N ALA A 143 2.19 6.85 24.05
CA ALA A 143 3.51 6.87 24.68
C ALA A 143 3.52 7.64 26.00
N ALA A 144 2.84 8.79 26.08
CA ALA A 144 2.73 9.58 27.30
C ALA A 144 1.97 8.84 28.41
N VAL A 145 0.85 8.19 28.06
CA VAL A 145 0.04 7.39 28.99
C VAL A 145 0.82 6.18 29.50
N ASP A 146 1.53 5.46 28.63
CA ASP A 146 2.35 4.32 29.01
C ASP A 146 3.49 4.73 29.95
N ALA A 147 4.17 5.85 29.65
CA ALA A 147 5.22 6.40 30.50
C ALA A 147 4.67 6.80 31.88
N ALA A 148 3.52 7.47 31.92
CA ALA A 148 2.86 7.85 33.17
C ALA A 148 2.45 6.62 34.00
N TRP A 149 1.89 5.59 33.37
CA TRP A 149 1.53 4.34 34.05
C TRP A 149 2.75 3.55 34.54
N ALA A 150 3.84 3.55 33.79
CA ALA A 150 5.09 2.92 34.24
C ALA A 150 5.63 3.64 35.48
N ALA A 151 5.73 4.97 35.44
CA ALA A 151 6.16 5.79 36.57
C ALA A 151 5.26 5.60 37.81
N ALA A 152 3.95 5.58 37.62
CA ALA A 152 2.99 5.35 38.71
C ALA A 152 3.14 3.93 39.31
N ARG A 153 3.34 2.90 38.48
CA ARG A 153 3.56 1.52 38.94
C ARG A 153 4.87 1.37 39.69
N ASP A 154 5.93 2.01 39.23
CA ASP A 154 7.24 1.94 39.89
C ASP A 154 7.20 2.67 41.23
N ALA A 155 6.61 3.88 41.29
CA ALA A 155 6.39 4.58 42.55
C ALA A 155 5.54 3.76 43.55
N ALA A 156 4.48 3.10 43.08
CA ALA A 156 3.66 2.24 43.92
C ALA A 156 4.41 1.00 44.44
N ARG A 157 5.28 0.39 43.61
CA ARG A 157 6.14 -0.73 44.01
C ARG A 157 7.17 -0.31 45.04
N ASP A 158 7.82 0.83 44.84
CA ASP A 158 8.81 1.37 45.78
C ASP A 158 8.17 1.68 47.13
N ALA A 159 6.98 2.29 47.13
CA ALA A 159 6.21 2.53 48.34
C ALA A 159 5.82 1.23 49.06
N ALA A 160 5.31 0.23 48.32
CA ALA A 160 4.95 -1.06 48.89
C ALA A 160 6.17 -1.81 49.46
N ALA A 161 7.30 -1.80 48.75
CA ALA A 161 8.55 -2.37 49.23
C ALA A 161 9.03 -1.68 50.51
N GLY A 162 8.96 -0.35 50.57
CA GLY A 162 9.26 0.42 51.77
C GLY A 162 8.39 0.02 52.98
N LEU A 163 7.08 -0.16 52.77
CA LEU A 163 6.16 -0.64 53.82
C LEU A 163 6.49 -2.06 54.27
N VAL A 164 6.77 -2.98 53.35
CA VAL A 164 7.16 -4.36 53.70
C VAL A 164 8.48 -4.38 54.48
N VAL A 165 9.47 -3.59 54.08
CA VAL A 165 10.75 -3.48 54.81
C VAL A 165 10.53 -2.92 56.22
N ARG A 166 9.66 -1.90 56.36
CA ARG A 166 9.26 -1.39 57.69
C ARG A 166 8.63 -2.50 58.53
N ASP A 167 7.70 -3.26 57.97
CA ASP A 167 6.92 -4.25 58.71
C ASP A 167 7.71 -5.51 59.08
N LEU A 168 8.77 -5.85 58.33
CA LEU A 168 9.65 -7.00 58.61
C LEU A 168 10.80 -6.69 59.57
N LEU A 169 11.14 -5.42 59.79
CA LEU A 169 12.22 -5.03 60.71
C LEU A 169 11.65 -4.81 62.12
N PRO A 170 12.31 -5.31 63.17
CA PRO A 170 12.03 -4.87 64.53
C PRO A 170 12.22 -3.35 64.66
N ASP A 171 11.31 -2.65 65.36
CA ASP A 171 11.25 -1.18 65.45
C ASP A 171 12.60 -0.49 65.71
N HIS A 172 13.44 -1.07 66.58
CA HIS A 172 14.74 -0.51 66.95
C HIS A 172 15.77 -0.55 65.80
N HIS A 173 15.66 -1.51 64.87
CA HIS A 173 16.49 -1.58 63.67
C HIS A 173 16.01 -0.60 62.60
N TYR A 174 14.69 -0.45 62.42
CA TYR A 174 14.12 0.54 61.51
C TYR A 174 14.51 1.96 61.95
N ARG A 175 14.32 2.29 63.24
CA ARG A 175 14.73 3.59 63.81
C ARG A 175 16.22 3.87 63.60
N ARG A 176 17.09 2.91 63.93
CA ARG A 176 18.54 3.08 63.72
C ARG A 176 18.93 3.41 62.28
N LEU A 177 18.15 2.93 61.29
CA LEU A 177 18.35 3.25 59.87
C LEU A 177 17.80 4.62 59.49
N THR A 178 16.62 5.01 60.00
CA THR A 178 15.96 6.27 59.65
C THR A 178 16.47 7.47 60.46
N ASP A 179 16.95 7.27 61.69
CA ASP A 179 17.35 8.33 62.63
C ASP A 179 18.42 9.25 62.05
N ARG A 180 19.37 8.70 61.27
CA ARG A 180 20.44 9.48 60.65
C ARG A 180 19.96 10.35 59.50
N VAL A 181 18.92 9.90 58.78
CA VAL A 181 18.26 10.71 57.75
C VAL A 181 17.45 11.81 58.43
N THR A 182 16.63 11.46 59.41
CA THR A 182 15.83 12.40 60.20
C THR A 182 16.68 13.47 60.92
N ALA A 183 17.89 13.12 61.37
CA ALA A 183 18.82 14.09 61.96
C ALA A 183 19.34 15.14 60.96
N VAL A 184 19.34 14.84 59.66
CA VAL A 184 19.83 15.74 58.60
C VAL A 184 18.71 16.60 58.02
N ILE A 185 17.54 16.01 57.77
CA ILE A 185 16.40 16.71 57.11
C ILE A 185 15.26 17.06 58.06
N GLY A 186 15.39 16.79 59.35
CA GLY A 186 14.35 17.01 60.36
C GLY A 186 13.28 15.90 60.39
N PRO A 187 12.49 15.83 61.48
CA PRO A 187 11.37 14.90 61.60
C PRO A 187 10.29 15.19 60.55
N PRO A 188 9.60 14.18 60.00
CA PRO A 188 8.58 14.38 58.95
C PRO A 188 7.52 15.41 59.33
N GLU A 189 7.19 15.53 60.62
CA GLU A 189 6.22 16.49 61.17
C GLU A 189 6.69 17.96 61.07
N SER A 190 7.97 18.20 60.77
CA SER A 190 8.55 19.53 60.57
C SER A 190 8.66 19.95 59.11
N TRP A 191 8.30 19.08 58.16
CA TRP A 191 8.44 19.38 56.73
C TRP A 191 7.29 20.27 56.24
N PRO A 192 7.55 21.31 55.44
CA PRO A 192 6.51 22.18 54.91
C PRO A 192 5.60 21.41 53.95
N VAL A 193 4.28 21.53 54.12
CA VAL A 193 3.29 20.96 53.21
C VAL A 193 3.31 21.72 51.88
N PRO A 194 3.39 21.05 50.71
CA PRO A 194 3.35 21.72 49.42
C PRO A 194 2.01 22.44 49.18
N ALA A 195 2.06 23.70 48.73
CA ALA A 195 0.88 24.56 48.55
C ALA A 195 -0.17 24.03 47.55
N TRP A 196 0.14 23.02 46.72
CA TRP A 196 -0.82 22.38 45.81
C TRP A 196 -1.71 21.33 46.49
N CYS A 197 -1.34 20.87 47.69
CA CYS A 197 -2.15 19.96 48.50
C CYS A 197 -3.33 20.67 49.19
N ASP A 198 -3.20 21.98 49.45
CA ASP A 198 -4.23 22.83 50.03
C ASP A 198 -5.02 23.56 48.93
N ARG A 199 -5.63 22.81 48.01
CA ARG A 199 -6.61 23.41 47.09
C ARG A 199 -7.88 23.67 47.91
N PRO A 200 -8.40 24.92 47.97
CA PRO A 200 -9.63 25.19 48.71
C PRO A 200 -10.77 24.36 48.13
N ASP A 201 -11.58 23.75 49.00
CA ASP A 201 -12.85 23.12 48.62
C ASP A 201 -13.71 24.20 47.93
N ASP A 202 -14.10 23.96 46.68
CA ASP A 202 -14.97 24.85 45.90
C ASP A 202 -16.45 24.82 46.40
N ASP A 203 -16.67 24.68 47.71
CA ASP A 203 -17.98 24.47 48.36
C ASP A 203 -18.33 25.54 49.42
N GLU A 204 -17.86 26.78 49.27
CA GLU A 204 -18.51 27.94 49.92
C GLU A 204 -19.22 28.80 48.86
N GLU A 205 -20.45 28.41 48.57
CA GLU A 205 -21.50 29.25 47.99
C GLU A 205 -21.62 30.55 48.83
N THR A 206 -21.24 31.68 48.23
CA THR A 206 -21.56 33.01 48.74
C THR A 206 -23.07 33.30 48.52
N PRO A 207 -23.82 33.80 49.53
CA PRO A 207 -25.03 34.56 49.29
C PRO A 207 -24.75 35.94 48.68
#